data_AF-A0A1Q3JGL1-F1
#
_entry.id   AF-A0A1Q3JGL1-F1
#
_cell.length_a   1.000
_cell.length_b   1.000
_cell.length_c   1.000
_cell.angle_alpha   90.00
_cell.angle_beta   90.00
_cell.angle_gamma   90.00
#
_symmetry.space_group_name_H-M   'P 1'
#
loop_
_entity.id
_entity.type
_entity.pdbx_description
1 polymer ?
#
loop_
_entity_poly.entity_id
_entity_poly.type
_entity_poly.pdbx_seq_one_letter_code
_entity_poly.pdbx_strand_id
1 'polypeptide(L)'
;MDDQFRAVRAGLLATPFESFERTIRQMSAGALSGGGFDPGRDILAITVNRWPHGFAIGRNSLFDKNLDEVSPTILARQRFGRIAICNSDASGMGTASTALYEAVRAVSDLQSLGTGLYETF
;
A
#
# COMPACT_ATOMS: atom_id res chain seq x y z
N MET A 1 3.75 -12.21 10.87
CA MET A 1 3.99 -10.92 10.19
C MET A 1 2.74 -10.05 10.25
N ASP A 2 1.58 -10.56 9.83
CA ASP A 2 0.31 -9.84 9.84
C ASP A 2 -0.09 -9.28 11.22
N ASP A 3 0.05 -10.06 12.29
CA ASP A 3 -0.23 -9.61 13.66
C ASP A 3 0.64 -8.43 14.08
N GLN A 4 1.91 -8.45 13.69
CA GLN A 4 2.85 -7.36 13.95
C GLN A 4 2.42 -6.10 13.19
N PHE A 5 2.02 -6.22 11.93
CA PHE A 5 1.48 -5.08 11.17
C PHE A 5 0.20 -4.53 11.78
N ARG A 6 -0.72 -5.41 12.25
CA ARG A 6 -1.94 -4.98 12.95
C ARG A 6 -1.61 -4.22 14.23
N ALA A 7 -0.68 -4.74 15.04
CA ALA A 7 -0.25 -4.11 16.29
C ALA A 7 0.43 -2.75 16.05
N VAL A 8 1.37 -2.67 15.10
CA VAL A 8 2.05 -1.42 14.76
C VAL A 8 1.07 -0.39 14.22
N ARG A 9 0.15 -0.78 13.33
CA ARG A 9 -0.90 0.09 12.81
C ARG A 9 -1.77 0.65 13.94
N ALA A 10 -2.23 -0.20 14.85
CA ALA A 10 -3.02 0.23 16.00
C ALA A 10 -2.24 1.21 16.89
N GLY A 11 -0.97 0.91 17.17
CA GLY A 11 -0.08 1.78 17.93
C GLY A 11 0.11 3.15 17.26
N LEU A 12 0.39 3.19 15.96
CA LEU A 12 0.57 4.45 15.22
C LEU A 12 -0.71 5.28 15.16
N LEU A 13 -1.87 4.64 15.01
CA LEU A 13 -3.16 5.33 15.01
C LEU A 13 -3.50 5.91 16.39
N ALA A 14 -3.17 5.19 17.46
CA ALA A 14 -3.40 5.62 18.84
C ALA A 14 -2.38 6.66 19.33
N THR A 15 -1.24 6.82 18.65
CA THR A 15 -0.19 7.75 19.05
C THR A 15 -0.66 9.20 18.85
N PRO A 16 -0.61 10.05 19.89
CA PRO A 16 -0.94 11.47 19.78
C PRO A 16 -0.02 12.20 18.80
N PHE A 17 -0.50 13.30 18.20
CA PHE A 17 0.32 14.09 17.27
C PHE A 17 1.57 14.65 17.94
N GLU A 18 1.45 15.08 19.19
CA GLU A 18 2.48 15.70 20.02
C GLU A 18 3.69 14.78 20.22
N SER A 19 3.47 13.46 20.24
CA SER A 19 4.55 12.48 20.28
C SER A 19 5.38 12.54 19.00
N PHE A 20 4.75 12.58 17.84
CA PHE A 20 5.44 12.70 16.55
C PHE A 20 6.15 14.05 16.45
N GLU A 21 5.48 15.14 16.81
CA GLU A 21 6.06 16.49 16.77
C GLU A 21 7.34 16.56 17.62
N ARG A 22 7.28 16.08 18.87
CA ARG A 22 8.43 16.08 19.79
C ARG A 22 9.59 15.27 19.24
N THR A 23 9.31 14.06 18.76
CA THR A 23 10.35 13.17 18.21
C THR A 23 10.97 13.76 16.95
N ILE A 24 10.19 14.33 16.04
CA ILE A 24 10.70 14.99 14.82
C ILE A 24 11.62 16.15 15.21
N ARG A 25 11.17 17.06 16.09
CA ARG A 25 11.98 18.20 16.55
C ARG A 25 13.28 17.74 17.21
N GLN A 26 13.22 16.72 18.07
CA GLN A 26 14.39 16.17 18.76
C GLN A 26 15.39 15.52 17.79
N MET A 27 14.92 14.69 16.86
CA MET A 27 15.78 14.02 15.88
C MET A 27 16.42 15.03 14.92
N SER A 28 15.66 16.04 14.47
CA SER A 28 16.20 17.12 13.63
C SER A 28 17.24 17.96 14.36
N ALA A 29 17.01 18.30 15.63
CA ALA A 29 17.99 19.03 16.46
C ALA A 29 19.31 18.26 16.58
N GLY A 30 19.23 16.95 16.83
CA GLY A 30 20.42 16.10 16.94
C GLY A 30 21.17 15.98 15.60
N ALA A 31 20.43 15.70 14.52
CA ALA A 31 21.01 15.50 13.19
C ALA A 31 21.66 16.78 12.61
N LEU A 32 21.12 17.95 12.94
CA LEU A 32 21.60 19.25 12.46
C LEU A 32 22.41 20.02 13.53
N SER A 33 22.86 19.33 14.56
CA SER A 33 23.66 19.93 15.63
C SER A 33 24.96 20.54 15.08
N GLY A 34 25.35 21.71 15.62
CA GLY A 34 26.51 22.48 15.14
C GLY A 34 26.24 23.38 13.94
N GLY A 35 25.09 23.23 13.25
CA GLY A 35 24.70 24.06 12.10
C GLY A 35 23.88 25.31 12.44
N GLY A 36 23.63 25.60 13.72
CA GLY A 36 22.78 26.71 14.16
C GLY A 36 21.27 26.49 13.95
N PHE A 37 20.87 25.26 13.58
CA PHE A 37 19.48 24.87 13.43
C PHE A 37 18.77 24.88 14.78
N ASP A 38 17.67 25.62 14.86
CA ASP A 38 16.77 25.64 16.00
C ASP A 38 15.41 25.11 15.54
N PRO A 39 14.99 23.89 15.94
CA PRO A 39 13.71 23.34 15.53
C PRO A 39 12.52 24.24 15.87
N GLY A 40 12.58 25.02 16.95
CA GLY A 40 11.50 25.91 17.36
C GLY A 40 11.33 27.12 16.43
N ARG A 41 12.44 27.61 15.88
CA ARG A 41 12.48 28.73 14.93
C ARG A 41 12.31 28.29 13.47
N ASP A 42 12.97 27.19 13.10
CA ASP A 42 13.23 26.83 11.70
C ASP A 42 12.19 25.85 11.12
N ILE A 43 11.42 25.15 11.97
CA ILE A 43 10.31 24.30 11.51
C ILE A 43 9.03 25.12 11.50
N LEU A 44 8.56 25.46 10.30
CA LEU A 44 7.30 26.18 10.09
C LEU A 44 6.08 25.33 10.46
N ALA A 45 6.03 24.09 10.00
CA ALA A 45 4.92 23.18 10.22
C ALA A 45 5.34 21.71 10.11
N ILE A 46 4.58 20.83 10.79
CA ILE A 46 4.72 19.38 10.70
C ILE A 46 3.36 18.80 10.33
N THR A 47 3.32 18.00 9.26
CA THR A 47 2.14 17.24 8.85
C THR A 47 2.43 15.75 9.00
N VAL A 48 1.57 15.02 9.70
CA VAL A 48 1.69 13.57 9.88
C VAL A 48 0.58 12.87 9.12
N ASN A 49 0.95 12.17 8.05
CA ASN A 49 0.03 11.35 7.28
C ASN A 49 -0.02 9.92 7.84
N ARG A 50 -1.18 9.52 8.38
CA ARG A 50 -1.40 8.17 8.94
C ARG A 50 -2.15 7.32 7.93
N TRP A 51 -1.42 6.59 7.09
CA TRP A 51 -1.99 5.69 6.08
C TRP A 51 -2.02 4.24 6.59
N PRO A 52 -3.10 3.79 7.27
CA PRO A 52 -3.18 2.45 7.86
C PRO A 52 -3.09 1.30 6.84
N HIS A 53 -3.44 1.58 5.58
CA HIS A 53 -3.46 0.65 4.46
C HIS A 53 -2.84 1.31 3.22
N GLY A 54 -1.64 1.88 3.39
CA GLY A 54 -1.00 2.70 2.34
C GLY A 54 -0.32 1.91 1.22
N PHE A 55 -0.02 0.62 1.42
CA PHE A 55 0.70 -0.19 0.45
C PHE A 55 0.18 -1.63 0.42
N ALA A 56 0.10 -2.18 -0.80
CA ALA A 56 -0.08 -3.60 -1.01
C ALA A 56 1.15 -4.38 -0.52
N ILE A 57 0.91 -5.47 0.20
CA ILE A 57 1.95 -6.37 0.68
C ILE A 57 1.68 -7.74 0.05
N GLY A 58 2.44 -8.06 -1.00
CA GLY A 58 2.44 -9.37 -1.61
C GLY A 58 3.19 -10.40 -0.77
N ARG A 59 3.02 -11.67 -1.11
CA ARG A 59 3.75 -12.76 -0.45
C ARG A 59 5.24 -12.69 -0.77
N ASN A 60 6.06 -12.85 0.26
CA ASN A 60 7.50 -12.98 0.18
C ASN A 60 7.91 -14.44 0.40
N SER A 61 8.46 -15.07 -0.63
CA SER A 61 8.83 -16.49 -0.58
C SER A 61 9.92 -16.85 0.43
N LEU A 62 10.65 -15.87 0.95
CA LEU A 62 11.70 -16.09 1.95
C LEU A 62 11.15 -16.14 3.39
N PHE A 63 10.02 -15.50 3.67
CA PHE A 63 9.53 -15.28 5.04
C PHE A 63 8.10 -15.76 5.27
N ASP A 64 7.29 -15.83 4.21
CA ASP A 64 5.90 -16.23 4.32
C ASP A 64 5.74 -17.74 4.23
N LYS A 65 4.79 -18.26 5.02
CA LYS A 65 4.38 -19.66 5.02
C LYS A 65 3.26 -19.87 4.00
N ASN A 66 2.92 -21.14 3.74
CA ASN A 66 1.77 -21.54 2.94
C ASN A 66 1.77 -20.93 1.51
N LEU A 67 2.94 -20.89 0.87
CA LEU A 67 3.09 -20.38 -0.50
C LEU A 67 2.36 -21.24 -1.54
N ASP A 68 2.02 -22.47 -1.16
CA ASP A 68 1.22 -23.43 -1.90
C ASP A 68 -0.28 -23.09 -1.92
N GLU A 69 -0.78 -22.31 -0.96
CA GLU A 69 -2.16 -21.83 -0.98
C GLU A 69 -2.36 -20.77 -2.07
N VAL A 70 -3.60 -20.58 -2.54
CA VAL A 70 -3.92 -19.49 -3.48
C VAL A 70 -3.66 -18.14 -2.81
N SER A 71 -2.96 -17.24 -3.51
CA SER A 71 -2.64 -15.91 -2.97
C SER A 71 -3.90 -15.04 -2.80
N PRO A 72 -4.04 -14.30 -1.68
CA PRO A 72 -5.12 -13.34 -1.49
C PRO A 72 -5.23 -12.34 -2.65
N THR A 73 -4.09 -11.94 -3.22
CA THR A 73 -4.02 -11.10 -4.41
C THR A 73 -4.73 -11.71 -5.62
N ILE A 74 -4.55 -13.02 -5.84
CA ILE A 74 -5.17 -13.75 -6.95
C ILE A 74 -6.68 -13.89 -6.73
N LEU A 75 -7.11 -14.13 -5.49
CA LEU A 75 -8.53 -14.19 -5.13
C LEU A 75 -9.20 -12.82 -5.25
N ALA A 76 -8.54 -11.77 -4.76
CA ALA A 76 -9.07 -10.41 -4.73
C ALA A 76 -9.25 -9.80 -6.12
N ARG A 77 -8.45 -10.21 -7.11
CA ARG A 77 -8.52 -9.67 -8.49
C ARG A 77 -9.51 -10.40 -9.41
N GLN A 78 -10.19 -11.43 -8.91
CA GLN A 78 -11.19 -12.15 -9.69
C GLN A 78 -12.34 -11.23 -10.12
N ARG A 79 -12.89 -11.51 -11.30
CA ARG A 79 -14.03 -10.75 -11.84
C ARG A 79 -15.33 -11.18 -11.19
N PHE A 80 -16.27 -10.24 -11.14
CA PHE A 80 -17.67 -10.49 -10.79
C PHE A 80 -18.55 -10.12 -11.98
N GLY A 81 -18.75 -11.08 -12.90
CA GLY A 81 -19.49 -10.84 -14.14
C GLY A 81 -18.82 -9.78 -15.02
N ARG A 82 -19.44 -8.60 -15.10
CA ARG A 82 -18.94 -7.41 -15.84
C ARG A 82 -18.19 -6.42 -14.95
N ILE A 83 -17.78 -6.84 -13.75
CA ILE A 83 -17.00 -6.05 -12.81
C ILE A 83 -15.61 -6.66 -12.72
N ALA A 84 -14.58 -5.86 -13.02
CA ALA A 84 -13.17 -6.24 -12.82
C ALA A 84 -12.55 -5.37 -11.73
N ILE A 85 -11.63 -5.94 -10.95
CA ILE A 85 -10.95 -5.27 -9.83
C ILE A 85 -9.50 -4.97 -10.23
N CYS A 86 -9.09 -3.72 -10.10
CA CYS A 86 -7.72 -3.27 -10.34
C CYS A 86 -7.22 -2.31 -9.26
N ASN A 87 -5.96 -2.49 -8.86
CA ASN A 87 -5.14 -1.62 -8.02
C ASN A 87 -3.77 -2.33 -7.84
N SER A 88 -2.88 -1.76 -7.03
CA SER A 88 -1.65 -2.44 -6.59
C SER A 88 -1.90 -3.77 -5.88
N ASP A 89 -2.97 -3.87 -5.09
CA ASP A 89 -3.30 -5.04 -4.27
C ASP A 89 -3.65 -6.28 -5.12
N ALA A 90 -4.16 -6.06 -6.33
CA ALA A 90 -4.41 -7.08 -7.36
C ALA A 90 -3.14 -7.69 -7.96
N SER A 91 -1.96 -7.14 -7.65
CA SER A 91 -0.64 -7.71 -7.99
C SER A 91 0.22 -8.05 -6.78
N GLY A 92 -0.12 -7.54 -5.60
CA GLY A 92 0.70 -7.65 -4.39
C GLY A 92 1.90 -6.71 -4.38
N MET A 93 1.98 -5.72 -5.28
CA MET A 93 3.07 -4.72 -5.28
C MET A 93 2.54 -3.30 -5.14
N GLY A 94 2.95 -2.61 -4.09
CA GLY A 94 2.54 -1.24 -3.76
C GLY A 94 3.18 -0.14 -4.60
N THR A 95 3.31 -0.30 -5.93
CA THR A 95 3.87 0.74 -6.81
C THR A 95 2.82 1.36 -7.72
N ALA A 96 3.01 2.62 -8.09
CA ALA A 96 2.13 3.33 -9.02
C ALA A 96 2.09 2.67 -10.40
N SER A 97 3.25 2.26 -10.94
CA SER A 97 3.33 1.55 -12.21
C SER A 97 2.53 0.25 -12.20
N THR A 98 2.55 -0.48 -11.08
CA THR A 98 1.77 -1.71 -10.97
C THR A 98 0.27 -1.46 -10.94
N ALA A 99 -0.19 -0.40 -10.25
CA ALA A 99 -1.59 -0.01 -10.29
C ALA A 99 -2.05 0.30 -11.73
N LEU A 100 -1.21 0.96 -12.54
CA LEU A 100 -1.49 1.23 -13.95
C LEU A 100 -1.56 -0.06 -14.78
N TYR A 101 -0.62 -1.00 -14.59
CA TYR A 101 -0.66 -2.29 -15.29
C TYR A 101 -1.88 -3.14 -14.92
N GLU A 102 -2.27 -3.16 -13.65
CA GLU A 102 -3.48 -3.86 -13.20
C GLU A 102 -4.76 -3.20 -13.75
N ALA A 103 -4.77 -1.89 -13.99
CA ALA A 103 -5.87 -1.20 -14.67
C ALA A 103 -5.98 -1.65 -16.14
N VAL A 104 -4.86 -1.70 -16.87
CA VAL A 104 -4.83 -2.21 -18.26
C VAL A 104 -5.32 -3.65 -18.31
N ARG A 105 -4.85 -4.51 -17.40
CA ARG A 105 -5.30 -5.90 -17.26
C ARG A 105 -6.81 -5.99 -17.04
N ALA A 106 -7.36 -5.23 -16.09
CA ALA A 106 -8.78 -5.28 -15.76
C ALA A 106 -9.68 -4.82 -16.92
N VAL A 107 -9.23 -3.90 -17.77
CA VAL A 107 -9.93 -3.54 -19.01
C VAL A 107 -9.91 -4.71 -19.99
N SER A 108 -8.75 -5.34 -20.21
CA SER A 108 -8.63 -6.51 -21.09
C SER A 108 -9.50 -7.67 -20.63
N ASP A 109 -9.53 -7.94 -19.32
CA ASP A 109 -10.42 -8.91 -18.70
C ASP A 109 -11.90 -8.69 -19.11
N LEU A 110 -12.34 -7.41 -19.23
CA LEU A 110 -13.73 -7.03 -19.56
C LEU A 110 -14.08 -7.18 -21.03
N GLN A 111 -13.08 -7.28 -21.89
CA GLN A 111 -13.30 -7.58 -23.29
C GLN A 111 -13.91 -8.98 -23.36
N SER A 112 -15.11 -9.08 -23.91
CA SER A 112 -15.69 -10.39 -24.21
C SER A 112 -14.69 -11.19 -25.04
N LEU A 113 -14.46 -12.47 -24.69
CA LEU A 113 -13.99 -13.46 -25.65
C LEU A 113 -15.10 -13.70 -26.69
N GLY A 114 -15.49 -12.64 -27.40
CA GLY A 114 -16.43 -12.62 -28.50
C GLY A 114 -15.70 -13.05 -29.75
N THR A 115 -15.16 -14.26 -29.74
CA THR A 115 -14.78 -14.97 -30.97
C THR A 115 -15.37 -16.36 -30.90
N GLY A 116 -16.70 -16.42 -30.83
CA GLY A 116 -17.37 -17.45 -31.61
C GLY A 116 -17.08 -17.10 -33.06
N LEU A 117 -16.17 -17.82 -33.71
CA LEU A 117 -15.87 -17.59 -35.12
C LEU A 117 -17.05 -17.95 -36.04
N TYR A 118 -18.14 -18.53 -35.52
CA TYR A 118 -19.21 -19.08 -36.36
C TYR A 118 -20.65 -18.88 -35.88
N GLU A 119 -20.97 -18.56 -34.62
CA GLU A 119 -22.36 -18.33 -34.22
C GLU A 119 -22.49 -17.25 -33.13
N THR A 120 -23.50 -16.39 -33.29
CA THR A 120 -23.98 -15.42 -32.29
C THR A 120 -25.51 -15.38 -32.37
N PHE A 121 -26.20 -15.55 -31.23
CA PHE A 121 -27.63 -15.31 -31.05
C PHE A 121 -27.90 -13.85 -30.67
#